data_AF-A0A961JR45-F1
#
_entry.id   AF-A0A961JR45-F1
#
_cell.length_a   1.000
_cell.length_b   1.000
_cell.length_c   1.000
_cell.angle_alpha   90.00
_cell.angle_beta   90.00
_cell.angle_gamma   90.00
#
_symmetry.space_group_name_H-M   'P 1'
#
loop_
_entity.id
_entity.type
_entity.pdbx_description
1 polymer ?
#
loop_
_entity_poly.entity_id
_entity_poly.type
_entity_poly.pdbx_seq_one_letter_code
_entity_poly.pdbx_strand_id
1 'polypeptide(L)'
;MTDPGFWTPAADRQQLWRTALGSALTVAIWIAAGLGLVWLAGRISVLPPAMVMDTTRWVGAAMFFLTFLGLHLGLAIILPLLHRRGYPSLLGPDHRLNRSHFRYGFLAMLALAAGLNALMAVEHLVLPAGVSPEVARLRPTGEWLIGLLPALALILM
;
A
#
# COMPACT_ATOMS: atom_id res chain seq x y z
N MET A 1 -28.04 -22.78 19.81
CA MET A 1 -28.40 -21.78 18.79
C MET A 1 -27.14 -21.02 18.46
N THR A 2 -26.72 -20.97 17.21
CA THR A 2 -25.56 -20.17 16.80
C THR A 2 -26.00 -18.71 16.72
N ASP A 3 -25.30 -17.82 17.42
CA ASP A 3 -25.54 -16.38 17.29
C ASP A 3 -25.46 -15.97 15.81
N PRO A 4 -26.35 -15.08 15.35
CA PRO A 4 -26.31 -14.60 13.98
C PRO A 4 -24.96 -13.92 13.71
N GLY A 5 -24.39 -14.19 12.52
CA GLY A 5 -23.09 -13.63 12.14
C GLY A 5 -23.11 -12.09 12.16
N PHE A 6 -21.97 -11.47 12.46
CA PHE A 6 -21.81 -10.01 12.51
C PHE A 6 -22.33 -9.26 11.27
N TRP A 7 -22.31 -9.90 10.10
CA TRP A 7 -22.75 -9.32 8.83
C TRP A 7 -24.27 -9.34 8.62
N THR A 8 -25.04 -10.04 9.45
CA THR A 8 -26.49 -10.24 9.25
C THR A 8 -27.26 -8.92 9.14
N PRO A 9 -27.02 -7.91 10.01
CA PRO A 9 -27.69 -6.61 9.87
C PRO A 9 -27.31 -5.81 8.61
N ALA A 10 -26.14 -6.11 8.02
CA ALA A 10 -25.68 -5.45 6.80
C ALA A 10 -26.26 -6.10 5.54
N ALA A 11 -26.70 -7.36 5.61
CA ALA A 11 -27.29 -8.09 4.49
C ALA A 11 -28.62 -7.47 4.01
N ASP A 12 -29.42 -6.93 4.94
CA ASP A 12 -30.73 -6.32 4.63
C ASP A 12 -30.64 -4.89 4.09
N ARG A 13 -29.46 -4.24 4.22
CA ARG A 13 -29.23 -2.84 3.78
C ARG A 13 -27.90 -2.72 3.06
N GLN A 14 -27.77 -3.42 1.94
CA GLN A 14 -26.56 -3.39 1.12
C GLN A 14 -26.32 -1.99 0.53
N GLN A 15 -25.50 -1.20 1.20
CA GLN A 15 -25.07 0.13 0.73
C GLN A 15 -23.76 0.01 -0.05
N LEU A 16 -23.70 -0.90 -1.03
CA LEU A 16 -22.49 -1.13 -1.83
C LEU A 16 -22.04 0.14 -2.57
N TRP A 17 -22.98 0.97 -3.01
CA TRP A 17 -22.69 2.26 -3.63
C TRP A 17 -21.90 3.19 -2.68
N ARG A 18 -22.19 3.14 -1.38
CA ARG A 18 -21.53 3.95 -0.37
C ARG A 18 -20.09 3.52 -0.19
N THR A 19 -19.85 2.20 -0.20
CA THR A 19 -18.50 1.63 -0.21
C THR A 19 -17.76 2.00 -1.49
N ALA A 20 -18.39 1.87 -2.67
CA ALA A 20 -17.78 2.21 -3.95
C ALA A 20 -17.39 3.69 -4.02
N LEU A 21 -18.30 4.59 -3.63
CA LEU A 21 -18.04 6.02 -3.55
C LEU A 21 -16.93 6.33 -2.54
N GLY A 22 -16.97 5.71 -1.36
CA GLY A 22 -15.95 5.89 -0.34
C GLY A 22 -14.57 5.49 -0.84
N SER A 23 -14.45 4.31 -1.46
CA SER A 23 -13.22 3.84 -2.08
C SER A 23 -12.72 4.78 -3.18
N ALA A 24 -13.60 5.24 -4.07
CA ALA A 24 -13.23 6.17 -5.13
C ALA A 24 -12.69 7.50 -4.58
N LEU A 25 -13.34 8.07 -3.56
CA LEU A 25 -12.90 9.31 -2.92
C LEU A 25 -11.58 9.13 -2.17
N THR A 26 -11.41 8.02 -1.44
CA THR A 26 -10.13 7.71 -0.77
C THR A 26 -9.00 7.58 -1.80
N VAL A 27 -9.21 6.90 -2.92
CA VAL A 27 -8.23 6.79 -4.00
C VAL A 27 -7.93 8.16 -4.61
N ALA A 28 -8.94 9.00 -4.84
CA ALA A 28 -8.73 10.36 -5.36
C ALA A 28 -7.88 11.22 -4.41
N ILE A 29 -8.14 11.15 -3.10
CA ILE A 29 -7.33 11.84 -2.08
C ILE A 29 -5.90 11.30 -2.05
N TRP A 30 -5.73 9.98 -2.13
CA TRP A 30 -4.42 9.34 -2.15
C TRP A 30 -3.59 9.79 -3.38
N ILE A 31 -4.19 9.79 -4.57
CA ILE A 31 -3.55 10.28 -5.80
C ILE A 31 -3.20 11.77 -5.67
N ALA A 32 -4.14 12.60 -5.20
CA ALA A 32 -3.92 14.04 -5.03
C ALA A 32 -2.79 14.34 -4.05
N ALA A 33 -2.74 13.61 -2.92
CA ALA A 33 -1.65 13.71 -1.95
C ALA A 33 -0.31 13.28 -2.55
N GLY A 34 -0.28 12.17 -3.31
CA GLY A 34 0.91 11.71 -4.01
C GLY A 34 1.45 12.74 -5.02
N LEU A 35 0.57 13.31 -5.85
CA LEU A 35 0.93 14.36 -6.80
C LEU A 35 1.42 15.63 -6.08
N GLY A 36 0.76 16.01 -4.99
CA GLY A 36 1.16 17.14 -4.15
C GLY A 36 2.54 16.94 -3.53
N LEU A 37 2.84 15.73 -3.04
CA LEU A 37 4.15 15.36 -2.51
C LEU A 37 5.25 15.43 -3.59
N VAL A 38 5.00 14.86 -4.76
CA VAL A 38 5.96 14.92 -5.89
C VAL A 38 6.23 16.37 -6.29
N TRP A 39 5.19 17.18 -6.42
CA TRP A 39 5.32 18.60 -6.74
C TRP A 39 6.12 19.35 -5.67
N LEU A 40 5.79 19.17 -4.39
CA LEU A 40 6.47 19.82 -3.28
C LEU A 40 7.94 19.41 -3.18
N ALA A 41 8.23 18.11 -3.28
CA ALA A 41 9.60 17.59 -3.26
C ALA A 41 10.42 18.12 -4.44
N GLY A 42 9.84 18.18 -5.64
CA GLY A 42 10.50 18.79 -6.80
C GLY A 42 10.85 20.27 -6.58
N ARG A 43 9.98 21.02 -5.91
CA ARG A 43 10.21 22.44 -5.57
C ARG A 43 11.29 22.61 -4.51
N ILE A 44 11.31 21.78 -3.48
CA ILE A 44 12.29 21.87 -2.38
C ILE A 44 13.68 21.40 -2.84
N SER A 45 13.73 20.30 -3.60
CA SER A 45 14.99 19.68 -4.01
C SER A 45 15.54 20.19 -5.34
N VAL A 46 14.82 21.07 -6.05
CA VAL A 46 15.18 21.57 -7.39
C VAL A 46 15.41 20.42 -8.38
N LEU A 47 14.65 19.34 -8.22
CA LEU A 47 14.74 18.15 -9.06
C LEU A 47 13.55 18.08 -10.03
N PRO A 48 13.74 17.57 -11.26
CA PRO A 48 12.64 17.24 -12.15
C PRO A 48 11.69 16.22 -11.50
N PRO A 49 10.36 16.33 -11.71
CA PRO A 49 9.38 15.38 -11.13
C PRO A 49 9.69 13.91 -11.44
N ALA A 50 10.20 13.62 -12.64
CA ALA A 50 10.60 12.27 -13.03
C ALA A 50 11.71 11.69 -12.12
N MET A 51 12.65 12.51 -11.66
CA MET A 51 13.70 12.08 -10.72
C MET A 51 13.18 11.91 -9.30
N VAL A 52 12.14 12.67 -8.91
CA VAL A 52 11.49 12.50 -7.60
C VAL A 52 10.69 11.20 -7.54
N MET A 53 10.11 10.79 -8.67
CA MET A 53 9.38 9.52 -8.80
C MET A 53 10.29 8.31 -9.07
N ASP A 54 11.59 8.51 -9.24
CA ASP A 54 12.55 7.43 -9.47
C ASP A 54 12.77 6.61 -8.18
N THR A 55 12.03 5.51 -8.06
CA THR A 55 12.10 4.60 -6.92
C THR A 55 13.36 3.74 -6.86
N THR A 56 14.25 3.83 -7.85
CA THR A 56 15.56 3.17 -7.80
C THR A 56 16.55 3.93 -6.92
N ARG A 57 16.17 5.15 -6.50
CA ARG A 57 16.93 5.99 -5.56
C ARG A 57 16.17 6.08 -4.25
N TRP A 58 16.92 6.15 -3.14
CA TRP A 58 16.36 6.33 -1.80
C TRP A 58 15.29 7.44 -1.71
N VAL A 59 15.52 8.60 -2.33
CA VAL A 59 14.58 9.73 -2.28
C VAL A 59 13.24 9.37 -2.91
N GLY A 60 13.22 8.71 -4.07
CA GLY A 60 11.97 8.30 -4.71
C GLY A 60 11.28 7.16 -3.98
N ALA A 61 12.04 6.23 -3.41
CA ALA A 61 11.48 5.19 -2.53
C ALA A 61 10.82 5.80 -1.28
N ALA A 62 11.48 6.76 -0.62
CA ALA A 62 10.93 7.49 0.52
C ALA A 62 9.66 8.27 0.15
N MET A 63 9.65 8.96 -1.00
CA MET A 63 8.46 9.65 -1.50
C MET A 63 7.31 8.68 -1.80
N PHE A 64 7.61 7.51 -2.36
CA PHE A 64 6.62 6.46 -2.59
C PHE A 64 5.97 6.01 -1.27
N PHE A 65 6.76 5.76 -0.21
CA PHE A 65 6.20 5.40 1.10
C PHE A 65 5.39 6.54 1.73
N LEU A 66 5.80 7.79 1.56
CA LEU A 66 5.05 8.95 2.05
C LEU A 66 3.65 9.07 1.43
N THR A 67 3.41 8.47 0.26
CA THR A 67 2.06 8.45 -0.33
C THR A 67 1.04 7.72 0.56
N PHE A 68 1.46 6.78 1.42
CA PHE A 68 0.56 6.12 2.38
C PHE A 68 -0.10 7.12 3.34
N LEU A 69 0.54 8.27 3.64
CA LEU A 69 -0.11 9.34 4.39
C LEU A 69 -1.38 9.84 3.69
N GLY A 70 -1.36 9.93 2.36
CA GLY A 70 -2.53 10.29 1.56
C GLY A 70 -3.65 9.26 1.66
N LEU A 71 -3.29 7.97 1.70
CA LEU A 71 -4.25 6.88 1.91
C LEU A 71 -4.88 6.98 3.31
N HIS A 72 -4.07 7.14 4.35
CA HIS A 72 -4.53 7.31 5.73
C HIS A 72 -5.40 8.54 5.91
N LEU A 73 -5.02 9.66 5.29
CA LEU A 73 -5.81 10.90 5.27
C LEU A 73 -7.16 10.67 4.59
N GLY A 74 -7.16 10.03 3.43
CA GLY A 74 -8.38 9.69 2.70
C GLY A 74 -9.32 8.82 3.53
N LEU A 75 -8.80 7.81 4.23
CA LEU A 75 -9.60 6.97 5.13
C LEU A 75 -10.11 7.74 6.35
N ALA A 76 -9.25 8.56 6.98
CA ALA A 76 -9.60 9.36 8.15
C ALA A 76 -10.69 10.40 7.86
N ILE A 77 -10.77 10.91 6.64
CA ILE A 77 -11.82 11.86 6.20
C ILE A 77 -13.10 11.10 5.79
N ILE A 78 -12.98 10.08 4.94
CA ILE A 78 -14.14 9.45 4.31
C ILE A 78 -14.92 8.53 5.26
N LEU A 79 -14.23 7.84 6.17
CA LEU A 79 -14.90 6.97 7.15
C LEU A 79 -15.91 7.70 8.04
N PRO A 80 -15.59 8.83 8.69
CA PRO A 80 -16.57 9.56 9.50
C PRO A 80 -17.65 10.23 8.63
N LEU A 81 -17.28 10.82 7.49
CA LEU A 81 -18.21 11.57 6.65
C LEU A 81 -19.23 10.68 5.96
N LEU A 82 -18.75 9.64 5.26
CA LEU A 82 -19.60 8.78 4.46
C LEU A 82 -20.06 7.58 5.27
N HIS A 83 -19.17 6.99 6.09
CA HIS A 83 -19.48 5.77 6.81
C HIS A 83 -19.99 5.95 8.24
N ARG A 84 -19.90 7.15 8.83
CA ARG A 84 -20.19 7.42 10.25
C ARG A 84 -19.45 6.46 11.19
N ARG A 85 -18.22 6.08 10.82
CA ARG A 85 -17.37 5.17 11.59
C ARG A 85 -16.01 5.80 11.81
N GLY A 86 -15.39 5.47 12.94
CA GLY A 86 -14.01 5.85 13.22
C GLY A 86 -13.01 5.00 12.44
N TYR A 87 -11.81 5.52 12.26
CA TYR A 87 -10.68 4.82 11.66
C TYR A 87 -10.40 3.41 12.26
N PRO A 88 -10.50 3.19 13.59
CA PRO A 88 -10.31 1.86 14.19
C PRO A 88 -11.32 0.79 13.72
N SER A 89 -12.43 1.19 13.09
CA SER A 89 -13.40 0.23 12.53
C SER A 89 -12.83 -0.59 11.36
N LEU A 90 -11.72 -0.15 10.74
CA LEU A 90 -11.00 -0.91 9.73
C LEU A 90 -10.35 -2.19 10.28
N LEU A 91 -10.08 -2.22 11.59
CA LEU A 91 -9.44 -3.36 12.25
C LEU A 91 -10.44 -4.48 12.60
N GLY A 92 -11.73 -4.26 12.36
CA GLY A 92 -12.81 -5.20 12.67
C GLY A 92 -13.67 -4.74 13.85
N PRO A 93 -14.61 -5.60 14.29
CA PRO A 93 -15.61 -5.26 15.30
C PRO A 93 -14.99 -4.93 16.67
N ASP A 94 -13.89 -5.59 17.03
CA ASP A 94 -13.19 -5.36 18.30
C ASP A 94 -12.21 -4.18 18.25
N HIS A 95 -12.13 -3.46 17.11
CA HIS A 95 -11.18 -2.38 16.88
C HIS A 95 -9.70 -2.76 17.09
N ARG A 96 -9.38 -4.06 16.94
CA ARG A 96 -8.05 -4.61 17.17
C ARG A 96 -7.62 -5.46 16.00
N LEU A 97 -6.34 -5.39 15.67
CA LEU A 97 -5.75 -6.22 14.62
C LEU A 97 -5.91 -7.71 14.96
N ASN A 98 -6.62 -8.44 14.10
CA ASN A 98 -6.64 -9.89 14.17
C ASN A 98 -5.28 -10.45 13.73
N ARG A 99 -4.48 -10.89 14.72
CA ARG A 99 -3.11 -11.38 14.50
C ARG A 99 -3.03 -12.58 13.56
N SER A 100 -4.05 -13.45 13.57
CA SER A 100 -4.10 -14.62 12.69
C SER A 100 -4.29 -14.20 11.24
N HIS A 101 -5.24 -13.30 10.96
CA HIS A 101 -5.45 -12.76 9.61
C HIS A 101 -4.25 -11.97 9.12
N PHE A 102 -3.67 -11.13 9.98
CA PHE A 102 -2.44 -10.40 9.68
C PHE A 102 -1.30 -11.35 9.32
N ARG A 103 -1.10 -12.43 10.10
CA ARG A 103 -0.07 -13.44 9.83
C ARG A 103 -0.31 -14.12 8.48
N TYR A 104 -1.53 -14.51 8.14
CA TYR A 104 -1.82 -15.13 6.86
C TYR A 104 -1.57 -14.18 5.69
N GLY A 105 -1.98 -12.91 5.80
CA GLY A 105 -1.67 -11.89 4.80
C GLY A 105 -0.17 -11.67 4.64
N PHE A 106 0.57 -11.58 5.75
CA PHE A 106 2.02 -11.45 5.74
C PHE A 106 2.72 -12.64 5.08
N LEU A 107 2.32 -13.86 5.43
CA LEU A 107 2.86 -15.08 4.83
C LEU A 107 2.52 -15.19 3.33
N ALA A 108 1.31 -14.79 2.93
CA ALA A 108 0.93 -14.76 1.52
C ALA A 108 1.79 -13.77 0.73
N MET A 109 2.05 -12.57 1.28
CA MET A 109 2.94 -11.58 0.67
C MET A 109 4.38 -12.08 0.58
N LEU A 110 4.89 -12.74 1.63
CA LEU A 110 6.22 -13.36 1.60
C LEU A 110 6.30 -14.48 0.56
N ALA A 111 5.28 -15.34 0.47
CA ALA A 111 5.23 -16.42 -0.50
C ALA A 111 5.20 -15.87 -1.94
N LEU A 112 4.41 -14.83 -2.19
CA LEU A 112 4.37 -14.15 -3.48
C LEU A 112 5.73 -13.52 -3.81
N ALA A 113 6.33 -12.79 -2.87
CA ALA A 113 7.65 -12.21 -3.05
C ALA A 113 8.71 -13.28 -3.32
N ALA A 114 8.72 -14.38 -2.57
CA ALA A 114 9.62 -15.50 -2.79
C ALA A 114 9.42 -16.15 -4.16
N GLY A 115 8.17 -16.37 -4.58
CA GLY A 115 7.83 -16.91 -5.90
C GLY A 115 8.31 -16.01 -7.04
N LEU A 116 8.06 -14.70 -6.95
CA LEU A 116 8.55 -13.72 -7.93
C LEU A 116 10.07 -13.69 -7.99
N ASN A 117 10.76 -13.79 -6.84
CA ASN A 117 12.22 -13.87 -6.81
C ASN A 117 12.76 -15.19 -7.39
N ALA A 118 12.09 -16.31 -7.12
CA ALA A 118 12.45 -17.61 -7.69
C ALA A 118 12.30 -17.61 -9.22
N LEU A 119 11.27 -16.97 -9.76
CA LEU A 119 11.09 -16.81 -11.20
C LEU A 119 12.24 -16.04 -11.85
N MET A 120 12.76 -15.00 -11.19
CA MET A 120 13.96 -14.31 -11.66
C MET A 120 15.21 -15.21 -11.58
N ALA A 121 15.35 -16.04 -10.54
CA ALA A 121 16.51 -16.94 -10.45
C ALA A 121 16.59 -17.95 -11.61
N VAL A 122 15.44 -18.34 -12.18
CA VAL A 122 15.36 -19.25 -13.33
C VAL A 122 15.28 -18.53 -14.68
N GLU A 123 15.44 -17.21 -14.72
CA GLU A 123 15.32 -16.40 -15.95
C GLU A 123 16.27 -16.88 -17.06
N HIS A 124 17.45 -17.37 -16.68
CA HIS A 124 18.48 -17.89 -17.58
C HIS A 124 18.05 -19.13 -18.38
N LEU A 125 16.95 -19.79 -17.98
CA LEU A 125 16.35 -20.90 -18.73
C LEU A 125 15.48 -20.43 -19.90
N VAL A 126 15.01 -19.17 -19.86
CA VAL A 126 14.10 -18.60 -20.86
C VAL A 126 14.79 -17.49 -21.67
N LEU A 127 15.66 -16.71 -21.03
CA LEU A 127 16.38 -15.60 -21.64
C LEU A 127 17.75 -16.06 -22.18
N PRO A 128 18.21 -15.51 -23.32
CA PRO A 128 19.55 -15.76 -23.83
C PRO A 128 20.65 -15.36 -22.83
N ALA A 129 21.78 -16.08 -22.86
CA ALA A 129 22.94 -15.75 -22.06
C ALA A 129 23.40 -14.30 -22.30
N GLY A 130 23.63 -13.55 -21.21
CA GLY A 130 24.02 -12.13 -21.25
C GLY A 130 22.86 -11.13 -21.22
N VAL A 131 21.60 -11.59 -21.31
CA VAL A 131 20.41 -10.74 -21.11
C VAL A 131 19.91 -10.92 -19.68
N SER A 132 20.17 -9.92 -18.82
CA SER A 132 19.56 -9.84 -17.49
C SER A 132 18.35 -8.90 -17.53
N PRO A 133 17.22 -9.25 -16.92
CA PRO A 133 16.08 -8.36 -16.84
C PRO A 133 16.43 -7.10 -16.05
N GLU A 134 15.86 -5.97 -16.48
CA GLU A 134 16.10 -4.67 -15.87
C GLU A 134 15.83 -4.67 -14.37
N VAL A 135 14.88 -5.48 -13.91
CA VAL A 135 14.54 -5.64 -12.49
C VAL A 135 15.73 -6.11 -11.64
N ALA A 136 16.61 -6.96 -12.17
CA ALA A 136 17.80 -7.42 -11.44
C ALA A 136 18.87 -6.32 -11.33
N ARG A 137 18.93 -5.40 -12.31
CA ARG A 137 19.90 -4.29 -12.34
C ARG A 137 19.50 -3.11 -11.46
N LEU A 138 18.21 -2.97 -11.15
CA LEU A 138 17.64 -1.79 -10.48
C LEU A 138 17.30 -2.02 -8.99
N ARG A 139 17.73 -3.13 -8.38
CA ARG A 139 17.48 -3.41 -6.95
C ARG A 139 18.70 -3.14 -6.07
N PRO A 140 18.82 -1.95 -5.46
CA PRO A 140 19.71 -1.77 -4.33
C PRO A 140 19.03 -2.38 -3.09
N THR A 141 19.09 -3.71 -2.94
CA THR A 141 18.43 -4.45 -1.85
C THR A 141 18.77 -3.88 -0.46
N GLY A 142 19.99 -3.37 -0.29
CA GLY A 142 20.44 -2.72 0.94
C GLY A 142 19.68 -1.44 1.28
N GLU A 143 19.44 -0.55 0.32
CA GLU A 143 18.72 0.72 0.56
C GLU A 143 17.24 0.45 0.92
N TRP A 144 16.62 -0.53 0.27
CA TRP A 144 15.25 -0.94 0.58
C TRP A 144 15.09 -1.55 1.97
N LEU A 145 16.10 -2.30 2.45
CA LEU A 145 16.09 -2.86 3.80
C LEU A 145 16.17 -1.77 4.88
N ILE A 146 16.97 -0.71 4.65
CA ILE A 146 17.03 0.45 5.57
C ILE A 146 15.67 1.17 5.63
N GLY A 147 14.98 1.27 4.50
CA GLY A 147 13.64 1.87 4.41
C GLY A 147 12.50 1.01 4.91
N LEU A 148 12.73 -0.27 5.20
CA LEU A 148 11.65 -1.19 5.53
C LEU A 148 10.91 -0.81 6.81
N LEU A 149 11.64 -0.45 7.88
CA LEU A 149 11.03 -0.06 9.14
C LEU A 149 10.16 1.21 9.02
N PRO A 150 10.65 2.34 8.48
CA PRO A 150 9.81 3.53 8.31
C PRO A 150 8.67 3.30 7.31
N ALA A 151 8.87 2.48 6.27
CA ALA A 151 7.80 2.08 5.36
C ALA A 151 6.70 1.31 6.09
N LEU A 152 7.06 0.29 6.87
CA LEU A 152 6.10 -0.49 7.65
C LEU A 152 5.36 0.39 8.66
N ALA A 153 6.05 1.32 9.32
CA ALA A 153 5.41 2.27 10.23
C ALA A 153 4.37 3.13 9.50
N LEU A 154 4.70 3.64 8.31
CA LEU A 154 3.79 4.43 7.49
C LEU A 154 2.63 3.63 6.92
N ILE A 155 2.83 2.35 6.57
CA ILE A 155 1.80 1.48 6.01
C ILE A 155 0.81 1.01 7.08
N LEU A 156 1.30 0.79 8.30
CA LEU A 156 0.55 0.18 9.40
C LEU A 156 -0.07 1.20 10.38
N MET A 157 0.07 2.51 10.10
CA MET A 157 -0.43 3.58 10.97
C MET A 157 -1.96 3.76 10.95
#